data_AF-A0A7S0JFF2-F1
#
_entry.id   AF-A0A7S0JFF2-F1
#
_cell.length_a   1.000
_cell.length_b   1.000
_cell.length_c   1.000
_cell.angle_alpha   90.00
_cell.angle_beta   90.00
_cell.angle_gamma   90.00
#
_symmetry.space_group_name_H-M   'P 1'
#
loop_
_entity.id
_entity.type
_entity.pdbx_description
1 polymer ?
#
loop_
_entity_poly.entity_id
_entity_poly.type
_entity_poly.pdbx_seq_one_letter_code
_entity_poly.pdbx_strand_id
1 'polypeptide(L)'
;MLAEWLLVWLRRNGLHDVTDEQALRCLGGGVEMSVLQSALTDRQVKLLNLGADWLGFLMPHVLKKISRVHFGLLQPHEMQAMQAGGVLPRSRRFLAVPFVGKDAPSPSSEYAHPDVAIGLTILAYRYEGLRKPDFGMTLQHLKFAMDSELGAEARRPASLVWISWIEAAGKRVRGTKYQRAAAAESDAQVQAIVRGDETP
;
A
#
# COMPACT_ATOMS: atom_id res chain seq x y z
N MET A 1 18.31 -8.34 9.57
CA MET A 1 17.88 -7.21 8.72
C MET A 1 16.41 -7.26 8.28
N LEU A 2 15.97 -8.13 7.34
CA LEU A 2 14.55 -8.13 6.87
C LEU A 2 13.54 -8.50 7.98
N ALA A 3 13.89 -9.48 8.82
CA ALA A 3 13.08 -9.85 9.98
C ALA A 3 12.95 -8.71 11.01
N GLU A 4 14.00 -7.89 11.19
CA GLU A 4 13.95 -6.72 12.07
C GLU A 4 13.01 -5.64 11.52
N TRP A 5 13.05 -5.38 10.22
CA TRP A 5 12.09 -4.46 9.58
C TRP A 5 10.65 -4.95 9.72
N LEU A 6 10.42 -6.25 9.55
CA LEU A 6 9.11 -6.84 9.75
C LEU A 6 8.66 -6.75 11.22
N LEU A 7 9.58 -6.93 12.16
CA LEU A 7 9.31 -6.75 13.58
C LEU A 7 8.86 -5.33 13.91
N VAL A 8 9.51 -4.30 13.36
CA VAL A 8 9.06 -2.89 13.53
C VAL A 8 7.62 -2.71 13.05
N TRP A 9 7.27 -3.33 11.92
CA TRP A 9 5.89 -3.30 11.42
C TRP A 9 4.93 -4.06 12.34
N LEU A 10 5.32 -5.24 12.86
CA LEU A 10 4.50 -6.02 13.79
C LEU A 10 4.25 -5.26 15.11
N ARG A 11 5.26 -4.54 15.64
CA ARG A 11 5.11 -3.68 16.82
C ARG A 11 4.06 -2.60 16.59
N ARG A 12 4.10 -1.92 15.44
CA ARG A 12 3.10 -0.92 15.07
C ARG A 12 1.68 -1.51 14.93
N ASN A 13 1.57 -2.80 14.63
CA ASN A 13 0.29 -3.49 14.43
C ASN A 13 -0.23 -4.21 15.68
N GLY A 14 0.42 -4.02 16.83
CA GLY A 14 -0.07 -4.46 18.13
C GLY A 14 0.62 -5.69 18.71
N LEU A 15 1.76 -6.14 18.18
CA LEU A 15 2.55 -7.20 18.81
C LEU A 15 3.38 -6.58 19.95
N HIS A 16 2.84 -6.48 21.17
CA HIS A 16 3.54 -5.89 22.33
C HIS A 16 3.93 -6.92 23.40
N ASP A 17 3.23 -8.06 23.46
CA ASP A 17 3.29 -9.01 24.59
C ASP A 17 4.48 -9.98 24.56
N VAL A 18 5.35 -9.88 23.54
CA VAL A 18 6.48 -10.78 23.31
C VAL A 18 7.76 -9.96 23.19
N THR A 19 8.90 -10.50 23.63
CA THR A 19 10.21 -9.83 23.48
C THR A 19 10.69 -9.85 22.02
N ASP A 20 11.56 -8.89 21.65
CA ASP A 20 12.11 -8.82 20.29
C ASP A 20 12.84 -10.12 19.91
N GLU A 21 13.60 -10.70 20.84
CA GLU A 21 14.33 -11.94 20.61
C GLU A 21 13.39 -13.12 20.32
N GLN A 22 12.31 -13.27 21.10
CA GLN A 22 11.30 -14.29 20.87
C GLN A 22 10.62 -14.10 19.51
N ALA A 23 10.22 -12.87 19.18
CA ALA A 23 9.57 -12.56 17.91
C ALA A 23 10.48 -12.85 16.70
N LEU A 24 11.76 -12.47 16.78
CA LEU A 24 12.74 -12.74 15.73
C LEU A 24 13.00 -14.23 15.54
N ARG A 25 13.05 -15.01 16.63
CA ARG A 25 13.18 -16.48 16.53
C ARG A 25 11.94 -17.11 15.89
N CYS A 26 10.73 -16.64 16.18
CA CYS A 26 9.51 -17.09 15.51
C CYS A 26 9.55 -16.79 14.00
N LEU A 27 9.93 -15.58 13.62
CA LEU A 27 10.07 -15.18 12.21
C LEU A 27 11.16 -15.96 11.47
N GLY A 28 12.20 -16.41 12.17
CA GLY A 28 13.25 -17.27 11.64
C GLY A 28 12.90 -18.77 11.59
N GLY A 29 11.68 -19.16 11.99
CA GLY A 29 11.25 -20.56 12.02
C GLY A 29 11.82 -21.39 13.19
N GLY A 30 12.40 -20.74 14.20
CA GLY A 30 13.16 -21.38 15.28
C GLY A 30 12.42 -21.61 16.60
N VAL A 31 11.14 -21.25 16.72
CA VAL A 31 10.34 -21.46 17.94
C VAL A 31 9.04 -22.17 17.58
N GLU A 32 8.70 -23.22 18.34
CA GLU A 32 7.36 -23.80 18.31
C GLU A 32 6.34 -22.75 18.75
N MET A 33 5.49 -22.32 17.82
CA MET A 33 4.43 -21.33 18.04
C MET A 33 3.45 -21.77 19.16
N SER A 34 3.41 -23.07 19.49
CA SER A 34 2.62 -23.67 20.56
C SER A 34 2.91 -23.05 21.94
N VAL A 35 4.16 -22.69 22.21
CA VAL A 35 4.58 -22.12 23.51
C VAL A 35 4.06 -20.69 23.68
N LEU A 36 3.98 -19.93 22.59
CA LEU A 36 3.55 -18.51 22.58
C LEU A 36 2.05 -18.32 22.41
N GLN A 37 1.30 -19.36 22.00
CA GLN A 37 -0.15 -19.29 21.81
C GLN A 37 -0.91 -18.96 23.09
N SER A 38 -0.36 -19.26 24.27
CA SER A 38 -1.00 -18.93 25.55
C SER A 38 -0.92 -17.44 25.91
N ALA A 39 0.06 -16.72 25.37
CA ALA A 39 0.32 -15.31 25.68
C ALA A 39 -0.15 -14.35 24.58
N LEU A 40 -0.44 -14.86 23.38
CA LEU A 40 -0.77 -14.07 22.19
C LEU A 40 -2.24 -14.20 21.80
N THR A 41 -2.80 -13.12 21.29
CA THR A 41 -4.09 -13.13 20.61
C THR A 41 -4.00 -13.87 19.26
N ASP A 42 -5.12 -14.45 18.83
CA ASP A 42 -5.24 -15.12 17.53
C ASP A 42 -4.77 -14.24 16.35
N ARG A 43 -5.07 -12.94 16.39
CA ARG A 43 -4.60 -11.97 15.40
C ARG A 43 -3.08 -11.85 15.37
N GLN A 44 -2.43 -11.75 16.53
CA GLN A 44 -0.98 -11.63 16.63
C GLN A 44 -0.28 -12.90 16.14
N VAL A 45 -0.82 -14.08 16.47
CA VAL A 45 -0.30 -15.38 15.99
C VAL A 45 -0.41 -15.46 14.47
N LYS A 46 -1.56 -15.10 13.89
CA LYS A 46 -1.75 -15.08 12.43
C LYS A 46 -0.79 -14.12 11.72
N LEU A 47 -0.54 -12.93 12.29
CA LEU A 47 0.41 -11.97 11.75
C LEU A 47 1.85 -12.49 11.80
N LEU A 48 2.24 -13.17 12.88
CA LEU A 48 3.56 -13.79 13.01
C LEU A 48 3.75 -14.92 12.01
N ASN A 49 2.77 -15.81 11.87
CA ASN A 49 2.80 -16.89 10.89
C ASN A 49 2.93 -16.34 9.47
N LEU A 50 2.07 -15.38 9.10
CA LEU A 50 2.13 -14.72 7.80
C LEU A 50 3.49 -14.05 7.57
N GLY A 51 4.04 -13.41 8.60
CA GLY A 51 5.35 -12.80 8.54
C GLY A 51 6.49 -13.80 8.29
N ALA A 52 6.48 -14.91 9.01
CA ALA A 52 7.44 -16.01 8.83
C ALA A 52 7.31 -16.62 7.43
N ASP A 53 6.09 -16.85 6.96
CA ASP A 53 5.78 -17.35 5.61
C ASP A 53 6.33 -16.42 4.52
N TRP A 54 6.16 -15.12 4.70
CA TRP A 54 6.69 -14.12 3.78
C TRP A 54 8.21 -14.12 3.72
N LEU A 55 8.88 -14.16 4.86
CA LEU A 55 10.35 -14.18 4.92
C LEU A 55 10.94 -15.50 4.43
N GLY A 56 10.29 -16.62 4.77
CA GLY A 56 10.78 -17.97 4.50
C GLY A 56 10.58 -18.43 3.06
N PHE A 57 9.39 -18.22 2.48
CA PHE A 57 9.06 -18.77 1.16
C PHE A 57 8.46 -17.80 0.16
N LEU A 58 7.52 -16.92 0.54
CA LEU A 58 6.82 -16.08 -0.44
C LEU A 58 7.77 -15.06 -1.06
N MET A 59 8.54 -14.34 -0.23
CA MET A 59 9.45 -13.29 -0.71
C MET A 59 10.54 -13.86 -1.63
N PRO A 60 11.29 -14.92 -1.25
CA PRO A 60 12.24 -15.55 -2.17
C PRO A 60 11.58 -16.04 -3.46
N HIS A 61 10.36 -16.61 -3.37
CA HIS A 61 9.62 -17.08 -4.53
C HIS A 61 9.28 -15.95 -5.52
N VAL A 62 8.73 -14.83 -5.04
CA VAL A 62 8.32 -13.72 -5.92
C VAL A 62 9.53 -12.96 -6.46
N LEU A 63 10.58 -12.76 -5.66
CA LEU A 63 11.78 -12.03 -6.07
C LEU A 63 12.60 -12.78 -7.12
N LYS A 64 12.52 -14.12 -7.17
CA LYS A 64 13.14 -14.93 -8.22
C LYS A 64 12.49 -14.71 -9.60
N LYS A 65 11.25 -14.23 -9.66
CA LYS A 65 10.52 -14.04 -10.92
C LYS A 65 11.04 -12.81 -11.66
N ILE A 66 11.15 -12.93 -12.97
CA ILE A 66 11.58 -11.84 -13.85
C ILE A 66 10.34 -11.12 -14.42
N SER A 67 10.27 -9.81 -14.23
CA SER A 67 9.23 -8.95 -14.81
C SER A 67 9.24 -9.03 -16.34
N ARG A 68 8.07 -8.99 -16.96
CA ARG A 68 7.81 -9.17 -18.41
C ARG A 68 8.18 -10.53 -19.00
N VAL A 69 8.65 -11.48 -18.20
CA VAL A 69 8.89 -12.88 -18.62
C VAL A 69 7.99 -13.84 -17.86
N HIS A 70 7.88 -13.67 -16.54
CA HIS A 70 7.04 -14.51 -15.68
C HIS A 70 5.75 -13.82 -15.27
N PHE A 71 5.80 -12.49 -15.12
CA PHE A 71 4.69 -11.68 -14.65
C PHE A 71 4.78 -10.25 -15.18
N GLY A 72 3.67 -9.54 -15.17
CA GLY A 72 3.65 -8.10 -15.43
C GLY A 72 2.24 -7.52 -15.44
N LEU A 73 2.14 -6.22 -15.70
CA LEU A 73 0.86 -5.55 -15.92
C LEU A 73 0.46 -5.59 -17.40
N LEU A 74 -0.84 -5.67 -17.66
CA LEU A 74 -1.35 -5.54 -19.02
C LEU A 74 -1.13 -4.13 -19.55
N GLN A 75 -0.45 -4.01 -20.69
CA GLN A 75 -0.24 -2.77 -21.41
C GLN A 75 -1.54 -2.35 -22.15
N PRO A 76 -1.68 -1.07 -22.53
CA PRO A 76 -2.89 -0.59 -23.19
C PRO A 76 -3.30 -1.37 -24.43
N HIS A 77 -2.33 -1.77 -25.26
CA HIS A 77 -2.59 -2.56 -26.46
C HIS A 77 -3.00 -4.02 -26.13
N GLU A 78 -2.40 -4.63 -25.12
CA GLU A 78 -2.76 -5.98 -24.64
C GLU A 78 -4.19 -5.98 -24.07
N MET A 79 -4.57 -4.94 -23.33
CA MET A 79 -5.94 -4.77 -22.82
C MET A 79 -6.96 -4.61 -23.95
N GLN A 80 -6.64 -3.81 -24.98
CA GLN A 80 -7.51 -3.63 -26.14
C GLN A 80 -7.72 -4.93 -26.92
N ALA A 81 -6.64 -5.69 -27.16
CA ALA A 81 -6.71 -6.98 -27.82
C ALA A 81 -7.58 -7.98 -27.03
N MET A 82 -7.44 -8.01 -25.70
CA MET A 82 -8.27 -8.83 -24.83
C MET A 82 -9.74 -8.40 -24.81
N GLN A 83 -10.01 -7.09 -24.82
CA GLN A 83 -11.38 -6.55 -24.88
C GLN A 83 -12.06 -6.85 -26.22
N ALA A 84 -11.29 -6.90 -27.32
CA ALA A 84 -11.83 -7.30 -28.61
C ALA A 84 -12.27 -8.78 -28.64
N GLY A 85 -11.60 -9.63 -27.86
CA GLY A 85 -11.91 -11.05 -27.72
C GLY A 85 -12.96 -11.40 -26.66
N GLY A 86 -13.48 -10.42 -25.91
CA GLY A 86 -14.45 -10.65 -24.84
C GLY A 86 -14.35 -9.63 -23.69
N VAL A 87 -14.75 -10.03 -22.49
CA VAL A 87 -14.71 -9.13 -21.32
C VAL A 87 -13.33 -9.19 -20.66
N LEU A 88 -12.71 -8.03 -20.40
CA LEU A 88 -11.50 -7.92 -19.59
C LEU A 88 -11.86 -7.89 -18.09
N PRO A 89 -11.49 -8.92 -17.29
CA PRO A 89 -11.78 -8.92 -15.86
C PRO A 89 -11.03 -7.80 -15.11
N ARG A 90 -11.67 -7.26 -14.06
CA ARG A 90 -11.09 -6.20 -13.23
C ARG A 90 -9.80 -6.62 -12.52
N SER A 91 -9.76 -7.85 -12.01
CA SER A 91 -8.56 -8.47 -11.40
C SER A 91 -7.38 -8.39 -12.37
N ARG A 92 -7.60 -8.83 -13.60
CA ARG A 92 -6.59 -8.87 -14.67
C ARG A 92 -6.13 -7.50 -15.15
N ARG A 93 -7.01 -6.50 -15.06
CA ARG A 93 -6.62 -5.12 -15.33
C ARG A 93 -5.62 -4.62 -14.28
N PHE A 94 -5.88 -4.81 -12.99
CA PHE A 94 -5.14 -4.12 -11.92
C PHE A 94 -4.09 -4.96 -11.19
N LEU A 95 -4.16 -6.28 -11.26
CA LEU A 95 -3.19 -7.19 -10.67
C LEU A 95 -2.17 -7.62 -11.72
N ALA A 96 -1.00 -8.06 -11.25
CA ALA A 96 -0.05 -8.73 -12.12
C ALA A 96 -0.69 -9.97 -12.74
N VAL A 97 -0.41 -10.21 -14.02
CA VAL A 97 -0.82 -11.43 -14.73
C VAL A 97 0.41 -12.29 -15.01
N PRO A 98 0.27 -13.63 -15.06
CA PRO A 98 1.37 -14.51 -15.43
C PRO A 98 1.65 -14.41 -16.93
N PHE A 99 2.91 -14.62 -17.30
CA PHE A 99 3.38 -14.56 -18.68
C PHE A 99 3.80 -15.98 -19.12
N VAL A 100 3.47 -16.35 -20.35
CA VAL A 100 3.91 -17.62 -20.97
C VAL A 100 5.29 -17.51 -21.59
N GLY A 101 5.73 -16.28 -21.85
CA GLY A 101 7.03 -15.95 -22.41
C GLY A 101 7.29 -14.46 -22.33
N LYS A 102 8.39 -14.03 -22.94
CA LYS A 102 8.74 -12.60 -22.98
C LYS A 102 7.62 -11.79 -23.64
N ASP A 103 7.10 -10.80 -22.91
CA ASP A 103 6.06 -9.88 -23.37
C ASP A 103 4.78 -10.57 -23.85
N ALA A 104 4.52 -11.80 -23.39
CA ALA A 104 3.36 -12.58 -23.78
C ALA A 104 2.52 -12.95 -22.54
N PRO A 105 1.48 -12.15 -22.20
CA PRO A 105 0.61 -12.45 -21.07
C PRO A 105 -0.17 -13.74 -21.32
N SER A 106 -0.27 -14.59 -20.31
CA SER A 106 -1.04 -15.83 -20.38
C SER A 106 -2.53 -15.53 -20.56
N PRO A 107 -3.27 -16.24 -21.43
CA PRO A 107 -4.70 -16.03 -21.69
C PRO A 107 -5.62 -16.50 -20.55
N SER A 108 -5.24 -17.49 -19.74
CA SER A 108 -6.20 -18.22 -18.88
C SER A 108 -5.69 -18.61 -17.49
N SER A 109 -4.81 -17.84 -16.85
CA SER A 109 -4.44 -18.11 -15.45
C SER A 109 -4.32 -16.86 -14.62
N GLU A 110 -5.05 -16.82 -13.51
CA GLU A 110 -4.73 -16.01 -12.35
C GLU A 110 -3.81 -16.85 -11.45
N TYR A 111 -3.01 -16.21 -10.58
CA TYR A 111 -2.12 -16.96 -9.68
C TYR A 111 -2.92 -17.83 -8.72
N ALA A 112 -2.46 -19.06 -8.50
CA ALA A 112 -3.11 -20.00 -7.58
C ALA A 112 -3.08 -19.52 -6.11
N HIS A 113 -2.11 -18.67 -5.76
CA HIS A 113 -1.92 -18.18 -4.39
C HIS A 113 -2.12 -16.65 -4.33
N PRO A 114 -3.05 -16.14 -3.49
CA PRO A 114 -3.33 -14.71 -3.41
C PRO A 114 -2.12 -13.90 -2.95
N ASP A 115 -1.33 -14.39 -1.99
CA ASP A 115 -0.12 -13.67 -1.55
C ASP A 115 0.96 -13.56 -2.63
N VAL A 116 1.10 -14.59 -3.49
CA VAL A 116 1.99 -14.51 -4.66
C VAL A 116 1.48 -13.47 -5.64
N ALA A 117 0.16 -13.42 -5.87
CA ALA A 117 -0.46 -12.39 -6.70
C ALA A 117 -0.19 -10.98 -6.16
N ILE A 118 -0.33 -10.78 -4.84
CA ILE A 118 -0.07 -9.50 -4.17
C ILE A 118 1.41 -9.12 -4.32
N GLY A 119 2.33 -10.04 -4.02
CA GLY A 119 3.77 -9.80 -4.11
C GLY A 119 4.22 -9.44 -5.52
N LEU A 120 3.77 -10.21 -6.52
CA LEU A 120 4.07 -9.93 -7.92
C LEU A 120 3.40 -8.65 -8.42
N THR A 121 2.21 -8.30 -7.92
CA THR A 121 1.55 -7.03 -8.24
C THR A 121 2.35 -5.84 -7.71
N ILE A 122 2.82 -5.91 -6.46
CA ILE A 122 3.69 -4.87 -5.88
C ILE A 122 4.96 -4.71 -6.72
N LEU A 123 5.61 -5.82 -7.07
CA LEU A 123 6.81 -5.79 -7.92
C LEU A 123 6.51 -5.26 -9.32
N ALA A 124 5.37 -5.59 -9.91
CA ALA A 124 5.01 -5.14 -11.24
C ALA A 124 4.82 -3.62 -11.28
N TYR A 125 4.08 -3.05 -10.32
CA TYR A 125 3.98 -1.59 -10.20
C TYR A 125 5.31 -0.93 -9.84
N ARG A 126 6.19 -1.62 -9.10
CA ARG A 126 7.52 -1.10 -8.75
C ARG A 126 8.47 -1.01 -9.96
N TYR A 127 8.33 -1.91 -10.93
CA TYR A 127 9.18 -1.96 -12.13
C TYR A 127 8.56 -1.27 -13.34
N GLU A 128 7.28 -1.48 -13.61
CA GLU A 128 6.57 -0.94 -14.77
C GLU A 128 5.93 0.42 -14.51
N GLY A 129 5.71 0.76 -13.23
CA GLY A 129 5.00 1.97 -12.83
C GLY A 129 3.49 1.88 -13.03
N LEU A 130 2.79 2.97 -12.67
CA LEU A 130 1.35 3.08 -12.90
C LEU A 130 1.09 3.54 -14.34
N ARG A 131 0.14 2.89 -15.01
CA ARG A 131 -0.27 3.28 -16.37
C ARG A 131 -0.95 4.65 -16.34
N LYS A 132 -0.69 5.49 -17.35
CA LYS A 132 -1.27 6.84 -17.44
C LYS A 132 -2.80 6.89 -17.26
N PRO A 133 -3.59 5.99 -17.88
CA PRO A 133 -5.05 6.01 -17.71
C PRO A 133 -5.47 5.70 -16.27
N ASP A 134 -4.80 4.78 -15.59
CA ASP A 134 -5.14 4.42 -14.21
C ASP A 134 -4.74 5.53 -13.25
N PHE A 135 -3.58 6.18 -13.47
CA PHE A 135 -3.20 7.37 -12.72
C PHE A 135 -4.24 8.50 -12.88
N GLY A 136 -4.72 8.71 -14.11
CA GLY A 136 -5.79 9.68 -14.38
C GLY A 136 -7.07 9.38 -13.59
N MET A 137 -7.48 8.11 -13.53
CA MET A 137 -8.64 7.68 -12.73
C MET A 137 -8.41 7.90 -11.23
N THR A 138 -7.22 7.57 -10.71
CA THR A 138 -6.86 7.85 -9.32
C THR A 138 -6.91 9.34 -9.02
N LEU A 139 -6.44 10.19 -9.93
CA LEU A 139 -6.47 11.65 -9.76
C LEU A 139 -7.91 12.20 -9.80
N GLN A 140 -8.78 11.65 -10.65
CA GLN A 140 -10.20 12.00 -10.66
C GLN A 140 -10.90 11.60 -9.36
N HIS A 141 -10.61 10.40 -8.85
CA HIS A 141 -11.12 9.96 -7.54
C HIS A 141 -10.63 10.88 -6.42
N LEU A 142 -9.35 11.28 -6.44
CA LEU A 142 -8.80 12.20 -5.45
C LEU A 142 -9.45 13.58 -5.51
N LYS A 143 -9.68 14.10 -6.73
CA LYS A 143 -10.40 15.36 -6.94
C LYS A 143 -11.84 15.27 -6.41
N PHE A 144 -12.57 14.20 -6.74
CA PHE A 144 -13.93 14.00 -6.27
C PHE A 144 -14.00 13.91 -4.74
N ALA A 145 -13.04 13.23 -4.10
CA ALA A 145 -12.92 13.19 -2.64
C ALA A 145 -12.69 14.59 -2.07
N MET A 146 -11.76 15.35 -2.66
CA MET A 146 -11.51 16.74 -2.27
C MET A 146 -12.76 17.61 -2.39
N ASP A 147 -13.55 17.47 -3.45
CA ASP A 147 -14.78 18.25 -3.66
C ASP A 147 -15.89 17.87 -2.64
N SER A 148 -15.88 16.64 -2.14
CA SER A 148 -16.85 16.13 -1.16
C SER A 148 -16.47 16.45 0.29
N GLU A 149 -15.19 16.69 0.55
CA GLU A 149 -14.66 17.00 1.87
C GLU A 149 -14.99 18.45 2.30
N LEU A 150 -15.38 18.61 3.56
CA LEU A 150 -15.72 19.92 4.13
C LEU A 150 -14.48 20.64 4.66
N GLY A 151 -14.57 21.98 4.69
CA GLY A 151 -13.52 22.85 5.23
C GLY A 151 -12.59 23.43 4.18
N ALA A 152 -11.54 24.11 4.65
CA ALA A 152 -10.58 24.81 3.81
C ALA A 152 -9.81 23.82 2.91
N GLU A 153 -9.77 24.09 1.61
CA GLU A 153 -9.20 23.19 0.58
C GLU A 153 -7.81 22.66 0.93
N ALA A 154 -6.95 23.49 1.54
CA ALA A 154 -5.58 23.10 1.87
C ALA A 154 -5.45 22.08 3.00
N ARG A 155 -6.47 21.95 3.85
CA ARG A 155 -6.50 21.04 5.00
C ARG A 155 -7.29 19.76 4.73
N ARG A 156 -8.00 19.72 3.60
CA ARG A 156 -8.74 18.54 3.16
C ARG A 156 -7.80 17.33 3.04
N PRO A 157 -8.14 16.17 3.62
CA PRO A 157 -7.34 14.95 3.50
C PRO A 157 -6.88 14.66 2.07
N ALA A 158 -7.76 14.82 1.07
CA ALA A 158 -7.42 14.60 -0.33
C ALA A 158 -6.31 15.56 -0.84
N SER A 159 -6.36 16.82 -0.43
CA SER A 159 -5.34 17.82 -0.76
C SER A 159 -4.01 17.51 -0.09
N LEU A 160 -4.01 17.03 1.15
CA LEU A 160 -2.80 16.62 1.86
C LEU A 160 -2.13 15.43 1.17
N VAL A 161 -2.92 14.45 0.71
CA VAL A 161 -2.43 13.32 -0.08
C VAL A 161 -1.80 13.80 -1.38
N TRP A 162 -2.47 14.68 -2.13
CA TRP A 162 -1.90 15.28 -3.35
C TRP A 162 -0.57 16.00 -3.08
N ILE A 163 -0.52 16.84 -2.03
CA ILE A 163 0.69 17.56 -1.63
C ILE A 163 1.82 16.57 -1.34
N SER A 164 1.55 15.51 -0.57
CA SER A 164 2.56 14.49 -0.26
C SER A 164 3.12 13.79 -1.50
N TRP A 165 2.28 13.54 -2.52
CA TRP A 165 2.73 12.94 -3.78
C TRP A 165 3.64 13.88 -4.56
N ILE A 166 3.29 15.16 -4.60
CA ILE A 166 4.08 16.19 -5.29
C ILE A 166 5.40 16.45 -4.56
N GLU A 167 5.39 16.48 -3.22
CA GLU A 167 6.59 16.58 -2.39
C GLU A 167 7.49 15.35 -2.56
N ALA A 168 6.93 14.14 -2.60
CA ALA A 168 7.68 12.91 -2.88
C ALA A 168 8.30 12.90 -4.28
N ALA A 169 7.68 13.59 -5.24
CA ALA A 169 8.25 13.82 -6.58
C ALA A 169 9.30 14.96 -6.61
N GLY A 170 9.69 15.51 -5.45
CA GLY A 170 10.66 16.61 -5.33
C GLY A 170 10.11 17.97 -5.78
N LYS A 171 8.80 18.08 -6.00
CA LYS A 171 8.12 19.30 -6.46
C LYS A 171 7.30 19.91 -5.32
N ARG A 172 6.71 21.08 -5.56
CA ARG A 172 5.88 21.79 -4.58
C ARG A 172 4.57 22.25 -5.18
N VAL A 173 3.50 22.16 -4.40
CA VAL A 173 2.18 22.68 -4.79
C VAL A 173 2.10 24.16 -4.44
N ARG A 174 1.66 24.97 -5.40
CA ARG A 174 1.48 26.43 -5.24
C ARG A 174 0.45 26.72 -4.15
N GLY A 175 0.69 27.76 -3.33
CA GLY A 175 -0.27 28.22 -2.31
C GLY A 175 -0.20 27.50 -0.96
N THR A 176 0.52 26.38 -0.87
CA THR A 176 0.64 25.58 0.37
C THR A 176 1.20 26.34 1.57
N LYS A 177 2.16 27.25 1.37
CA LYS A 177 2.71 28.10 2.46
C LYS A 177 1.67 29.07 3.02
N TYR A 178 1.00 29.80 2.12
CA TYR A 178 0.00 30.81 2.50
C TYR A 178 -1.22 30.15 3.15
N GLN A 179 -1.66 29.03 2.61
CA GLN A 179 -2.81 28.31 3.15
C GLN A 179 -2.50 27.58 4.46
N ARG A 180 -1.27 27.08 4.69
CA ARG A 180 -0.84 26.56 6.01
C ARG A 180 -0.73 27.69 7.05
N ALA A 181 -0.25 28.87 6.68
CA ALA A 181 -0.16 30.02 7.57
C ALA A 181 -1.57 30.56 7.94
N ALA A 182 -2.42 30.83 6.95
CA ALA A 182 -3.81 31.25 7.17
C ALA A 182 -4.63 30.18 7.91
N ALA A 183 -4.31 28.90 7.72
CA ALA A 183 -4.89 27.81 8.49
C ALA A 183 -4.47 27.80 9.95
N ALA A 184 -3.18 27.99 10.23
CA ALA A 184 -2.65 28.07 11.58
C ALA A 184 -3.21 29.29 12.34
N GLU A 185 -3.40 30.42 11.66
CA GLU A 185 -4.06 31.61 12.21
C GLU A 185 -5.53 31.33 12.52
N SER A 186 -6.28 30.68 11.62
CA SER A 186 -7.66 30.28 11.85
C SER A 186 -7.83 29.27 12.99
N ASP A 187 -6.92 28.29 13.12
CA ASP A 187 -6.95 27.32 14.23
C ASP A 187 -6.56 27.96 15.56
N ALA A 188 -5.59 28.88 15.56
CA ALA A 188 -5.25 29.67 16.73
C ALA A 188 -6.44 30.54 17.18
N GLN A 189 -7.22 31.07 16.23
CA GLN A 189 -8.39 31.91 16.51
C GLN A 189 -9.58 31.09 17.01
N VAL A 190 -9.83 29.90 16.46
CA VAL A 190 -10.83 28.96 16.99
C VAL A 190 -10.43 28.46 18.38
N GLN A 191 -9.15 28.11 18.59
CA GLN A 191 -8.65 27.73 19.91
C GLN A 191 -8.72 28.89 20.91
N ALA A 192 -8.51 30.14 20.49
CA ALA A 192 -8.68 31.32 21.35
C ALA A 192 -10.15 31.55 21.72
N ILE A 193 -11.09 31.35 20.80
CA ILE A 193 -12.54 31.46 21.07
C ILE A 193 -13.01 30.34 22.01
N VAL A 194 -12.54 29.10 21.81
CA VAL A 194 -12.83 27.96 22.69
C VAL A 194 -12.15 28.12 24.07
N ARG A 195 -11.10 28.94 24.16
CA ARG A 195 -10.38 29.28 25.39
C ARG A 195 -10.86 30.57 26.07
N GLY A 196 -11.93 31.24 25.61
CA GLY A 196 -12.56 32.29 26.42
C GLY A 196 -13.00 31.68 27.75
N ASP A 197 -12.32 31.90 28.88
CA ASP A 197 -12.32 33.17 29.61
C ASP A 197 -13.74 33.75 29.60
N GLU A 198 -14.55 33.17 30.49
CA GLU A 198 -15.49 33.95 31.30
C GLU A 198 -14.74 35.21 31.75
N THR A 199 -14.96 36.33 31.08
CA THR A 199 -14.55 37.62 31.63
C THR A 199 -15.72 38.15 32.47
N PRO A 200 -15.39 38.79 33.62
CA PRO A 200 -16.28 39.00 34.76
C PRO A 200 -17.42 39.98 34.54
#